data_AF-A0AAN9V4X3-F1
#
_entry.id   AF-A0AAN9V4X3-F1
#
_cell.length_a   1.000
_cell.length_b   1.000
_cell.length_c   1.000
_cell.angle_alpha   90.00
_cell.angle_beta   90.00
_cell.angle_gamma   90.00
#
_symmetry.space_group_name_H-M   'P 1'
#
loop_
_entity.id
_entity.type
_entity.pdbx_description
1 polymer ?
#
loop_
_entity_poly.entity_id
_entity_poly.type
_entity_poly.pdbx_seq_one_letter_code
_entity_poly.pdbx_strand_id
1 'polypeptide(L)'
;MSSPELKTLMDMGFERKRAERALAVTGNQGVEPAMEWLLAHSDEPLPNDQAPTSEVIDPVVENVNEMDLDRNAEAQPDTSEKKPGEQSGSGEEPQTETSEEAKSFKCDECGKLFKSQPEMEFHAAKSQHNSFSESTEEKKPLTEEEKREQLRKLEEKMRAKRLEREEKEKKDALEREKLRIRSGKEMVAAKKKLEEQEMKKLVEQRKREKLEEKLARQRVKEQIEQDKIARKEKFGTTSPLSPPSVPLPAQEHNERPVPPSSKEYTHTRLQIRLTNGQALTQTFGAKEQLSAVRLYVEMNRTDGEGHFLLMTNFPKKIFSEEDYEKPLDVLGLVPSAVVIVSKINPVNYHI
;
A
#
# COMPACT_ATOMS: atom_id res chain seq x y z
N MET A 1 23.68 15.36 -15.26
CA MET A 1 23.13 16.64 -15.76
C MET A 1 22.01 17.06 -14.84
N SER A 2 21.83 18.35 -14.55
CA SER A 2 20.66 18.83 -13.79
C SER A 2 19.50 19.00 -14.77
N SER A 3 18.35 18.39 -14.49
CA SER A 3 17.16 18.52 -15.34
C SER A 3 16.53 19.92 -15.15
N PRO A 4 16.05 20.60 -16.21
CA PRO A 4 15.43 21.92 -16.07
C PRO A 4 14.16 21.89 -15.19
N GLU A 5 13.46 20.76 -15.14
CA GLU A 5 12.31 20.52 -14.26
C GLU A 5 12.72 20.55 -12.79
N LEU A 6 13.87 19.95 -12.45
CA LEU A 6 14.42 19.96 -11.09
C LEU A 6 14.76 21.39 -10.66
N LYS A 7 15.33 22.19 -11.57
CA LYS A 7 15.60 23.60 -11.27
C LYS A 7 14.29 24.36 -11.02
N THR A 8 13.27 24.15 -11.84
CA THR A 8 11.96 24.81 -11.67
C THR A 8 11.33 24.46 -10.32
N LEU A 9 11.36 23.18 -9.90
CA LEU A 9 10.86 22.76 -8.59
C LEU A 9 11.67 23.37 -7.42
N MET A 10 13.00 23.50 -7.57
CA MET A 10 13.83 24.21 -6.59
C MET A 10 13.54 25.72 -6.55
N ASP A 11 13.37 26.37 -7.69
CA ASP A 11 13.03 27.79 -7.82
C ASP A 11 11.60 28.06 -7.24
N MET A 12 10.73 27.05 -7.17
CA MET A 12 9.43 27.05 -6.47
C MET A 12 9.52 26.72 -4.96
N GLY A 13 10.71 26.47 -4.42
CA GLY A 13 10.94 26.24 -2.99
C GLY A 13 10.88 24.77 -2.51
N PHE A 14 10.75 23.79 -3.41
CA PHE A 14 10.82 22.37 -3.02
C PHE A 14 12.28 21.92 -2.79
N GLU A 15 12.52 21.15 -1.72
CA GLU A 15 13.87 20.65 -1.43
C GLU A 15 14.40 19.74 -2.55
N ARG A 16 15.64 19.96 -3.00
CA ARG A 16 16.29 19.22 -4.09
C ARG A 16 16.12 17.70 -3.98
N LYS A 17 16.42 17.10 -2.81
CA LYS A 17 16.30 15.64 -2.57
C LYS A 17 14.87 15.15 -2.87
N ARG A 18 13.86 15.93 -2.47
CA ARG A 18 12.43 15.62 -2.64
C ARG A 18 12.02 15.75 -4.11
N ALA A 19 12.44 16.83 -4.77
CA ALA A 19 12.17 17.08 -6.19
C ALA A 19 12.86 16.06 -7.11
N GLU A 20 14.08 15.63 -6.81
CA GLU A 20 14.78 14.53 -7.50
C GLU A 20 13.99 13.21 -7.38
N ARG A 21 13.51 12.88 -6.17
CA ARG A 21 12.66 11.69 -5.95
C ARG A 21 11.31 11.80 -6.67
N ALA A 22 10.69 12.98 -6.68
CA ALA A 22 9.43 13.23 -7.38
C ALA A 22 9.56 13.04 -8.90
N LEU A 23 10.61 13.59 -9.50
CA LEU A 23 10.90 13.41 -10.93
C LEU A 23 11.25 11.96 -11.27
N ALA A 24 11.97 11.25 -10.40
CA ALA A 24 12.25 9.83 -10.57
C ALA A 24 10.97 8.96 -10.52
N VAL A 25 10.07 9.21 -9.56
CA VAL A 25 8.79 8.47 -9.44
C VAL A 25 7.81 8.80 -10.57
N THR A 26 7.81 10.06 -11.06
CA THR A 26 6.97 10.49 -12.19
C THR A 26 7.64 10.30 -13.56
N GLY A 27 8.77 9.59 -13.63
CA GLY A 27 9.44 9.24 -14.89
C GLY A 27 9.94 10.44 -15.70
N ASN A 28 10.19 11.59 -15.05
CA ASN A 28 10.52 12.88 -15.67
C ASN A 28 9.46 13.41 -16.66
N GLN A 29 8.17 13.12 -16.44
CA GLN A 29 7.08 13.55 -17.33
C GLN A 29 6.79 15.07 -17.29
N GLY A 30 7.38 15.83 -16.35
CA GLY A 30 7.31 17.29 -16.30
C GLY A 30 7.31 17.84 -14.88
N VAL A 31 7.19 19.17 -14.78
CA VAL A 31 7.10 19.87 -13.47
C VAL A 31 5.75 19.62 -12.79
N GLU A 32 4.64 19.63 -13.53
CA GLU A 32 3.29 19.51 -12.95
C GLU A 32 3.03 18.15 -12.27
N PRO A 33 3.33 16.98 -12.88
CA PRO A 33 3.15 15.69 -12.22
C PRO A 33 4.06 15.53 -10.99
N ALA A 34 5.29 16.04 -11.08
CA ALA A 34 6.23 16.03 -9.96
C ALA A 34 5.75 16.92 -8.80
N MET A 35 5.15 18.08 -9.10
CA MET A 35 4.53 18.94 -8.09
C MET A 35 3.29 18.29 -7.45
N GLU A 36 2.42 17.65 -8.23
CA GLU A 36 1.27 16.90 -7.68
C GLU A 36 1.75 15.79 -6.73
N TRP A 37 2.79 15.04 -7.12
CA TRP A 37 3.40 14.03 -6.26
C TRP A 37 4.01 14.64 -4.98
N LEU A 38 4.72 15.78 -5.09
CA LEU A 38 5.30 16.49 -3.93
C LEU A 38 4.26 17.00 -2.95
N LEU A 39 3.10 17.45 -3.43
CA LEU A 39 1.98 17.92 -2.60
C LEU A 39 1.23 16.75 -1.95
N ALA A 40 1.03 15.65 -2.67
CA ALA A 40 0.44 14.42 -2.12
C ALA A 40 1.34 13.71 -1.09
N HIS A 41 2.66 13.94 -1.18
CA HIS A 41 3.68 13.36 -0.29
C HIS A 41 4.50 14.47 0.38
N SER A 42 3.86 15.49 0.96
CA SER A 42 4.54 16.57 1.69
C SER A 42 5.17 16.11 3.01
N ASP A 43 4.50 15.16 3.69
CA ASP A 43 4.75 14.85 5.11
C ASP A 43 5.56 13.55 5.31
N GLU A 44 5.94 12.86 4.24
CA GLU A 44 6.81 11.66 4.32
C GLU A 44 8.24 12.09 4.72
N PRO A 45 8.83 11.58 5.82
CA PRO A 45 10.22 11.89 6.17
C PRO A 45 11.18 11.24 5.16
N LEU A 46 12.11 12.02 4.60
CA LEU A 46 13.11 11.49 3.68
C LEU A 46 14.12 10.59 4.45
N PRO A 47 14.49 9.39 3.96
CA PRO A 47 15.32 8.43 4.71
C PRO A 47 16.79 8.82 5.01
N ASN A 48 17.19 10.09 4.95
CA ASN A 48 18.59 10.51 4.99
C ASN A 48 18.86 11.79 5.81
N ASP A 49 18.09 12.01 6.88
CA ASP A 49 18.39 13.00 7.92
C ASP A 49 18.70 12.31 9.28
N GLN A 50 19.08 11.02 9.25
CA GLN A 50 19.65 10.34 10.42
C GLN A 50 21.17 10.52 10.45
N ALA A 51 21.65 11.26 11.46
CA ALA A 51 23.07 11.23 11.82
C ALA A 51 23.46 9.84 12.35
N PRO A 52 24.70 9.37 12.13
CA PRO A 52 25.07 7.98 12.41
C PRO A 52 25.25 7.72 13.91
N THR A 53 24.21 7.19 14.56
CA THR A 53 24.32 6.62 15.92
C THR A 53 24.86 5.19 15.85
N SER A 54 26.13 5.01 16.21
CA SER A 54 26.79 3.71 16.29
C SER A 54 26.23 2.81 17.40
N GLU A 55 26.27 1.50 17.17
CA GLU A 55 25.73 0.44 18.03
C GLU A 55 26.42 0.34 19.41
N VAL A 56 25.64 0.09 20.47
CA VAL A 56 26.05 -0.69 21.66
C VAL A 56 24.82 -1.46 22.17
N ILE A 57 25.02 -2.65 22.74
CA ILE A 57 23.98 -3.56 23.27
C ILE A 57 24.34 -3.97 24.72
N ASP A 58 23.31 -4.25 25.55
CA ASP A 58 23.36 -4.81 26.93
C ASP A 58 23.94 -3.90 28.06
N PRO A 59 23.70 -4.20 29.37
CA PRO A 59 22.38 -4.48 29.99
C PRO A 59 22.14 -3.84 31.40
N VAL A 60 20.88 -3.88 31.85
CA VAL A 60 20.31 -3.78 33.23
C VAL A 60 21.24 -3.54 34.45
N VAL A 61 21.03 -2.43 35.20
CA VAL A 61 20.65 -2.38 36.65
C VAL A 61 20.23 -0.95 37.10
N GLU A 62 19.69 -0.83 38.32
CA GLU A 62 19.20 0.35 39.06
C GLU A 62 20.34 1.39 39.39
N ASN A 63 20.13 2.60 39.94
CA ASN A 63 19.09 3.09 40.86
C ASN A 63 19.00 4.65 40.95
N VAL A 64 17.94 5.19 41.58
CA VAL A 64 17.66 6.57 42.12
C VAL A 64 18.60 7.76 41.79
N ASN A 65 18.09 8.97 41.46
CA ASN A 65 17.33 9.82 42.41
C ASN A 65 16.50 10.98 41.78
N GLU A 66 15.81 11.75 42.64
CA GLU A 66 14.78 12.78 42.34
C GLU A 66 15.29 14.22 41.99
N MET A 67 14.32 15.14 41.84
CA MET A 67 14.38 16.63 41.86
C MET A 67 14.63 17.36 40.51
N ASP A 68 13.90 18.43 40.16
CA ASP A 68 12.53 18.86 40.53
C ASP A 68 12.00 19.80 39.42
N LEU A 69 10.72 20.20 39.45
CA LEU A 69 10.11 21.12 38.48
C LEU A 69 10.04 22.57 38.95
N ASP A 70 9.99 23.45 37.94
CA ASP A 70 9.51 24.83 37.97
C ASP A 70 10.28 25.88 38.80
N ARG A 71 10.32 27.08 38.20
CA ARG A 71 9.98 28.40 38.80
C ARG A 71 10.84 29.52 38.23
N ASN A 72 10.28 30.26 37.27
CA ASN A 72 10.83 31.55 36.84
C ASN A 72 9.73 32.62 36.91
N ALA A 73 9.91 33.63 37.75
CA ALA A 73 8.97 34.74 37.93
C ALA A 73 9.69 36.00 38.44
N GLU A 74 9.93 36.92 37.50
CA GLU A 74 9.89 38.39 37.62
C GLU A 74 10.80 39.18 38.60
N ALA A 75 11.23 40.36 38.08
CA ALA A 75 11.73 41.55 38.78
C ALA A 75 13.10 41.48 39.52
N GLN A 76 13.88 42.56 39.64
CA GLN A 76 14.07 43.78 38.81
C GLN A 76 15.50 44.34 39.09
N PRO A 77 16.06 45.26 38.27
CA PRO A 77 17.44 45.75 38.43
C PRO A 77 17.57 46.95 39.38
N ASP A 78 18.77 47.16 39.95
CA ASP A 78 19.16 48.36 40.72
C ASP A 78 20.51 48.95 40.20
N THR A 79 20.84 50.14 40.70
CA THR A 79 21.85 51.13 40.27
C THR A 79 23.28 50.82 40.80
N SER A 80 24.39 51.56 40.59
CA SER A 80 24.73 53.00 40.36
C SER A 80 26.24 53.09 39.93
N GLU A 81 26.89 54.15 39.39
CA GLU A 81 26.53 55.51 38.90
C GLU A 81 27.68 56.13 38.02
N LYS A 82 27.51 57.40 37.56
CA LYS A 82 28.47 58.49 37.16
C LYS A 82 29.83 58.18 36.45
N LYS A 83 30.19 58.78 35.29
CA LYS A 83 30.42 60.22 34.86
C LYS A 83 31.75 60.84 35.35
N PRO A 84 32.30 61.94 34.73
CA PRO A 84 31.82 62.80 33.62
C PRO A 84 32.71 62.67 32.33
N GLY A 85 32.63 63.46 31.24
CA GLY A 85 31.86 64.62 30.72
C GLY A 85 32.35 64.87 29.26
N GLU A 86 32.00 65.88 28.44
CA GLU A 86 31.04 66.99 28.40
C GLU A 86 31.46 67.90 27.20
N GLN A 87 30.64 68.07 26.14
CA GLN A 87 30.60 69.32 25.32
C GLN A 87 29.42 69.37 24.32
N SER A 88 29.18 70.55 23.75
CA SER A 88 27.89 71.03 23.19
C SER A 88 27.73 70.92 21.66
N GLY A 89 26.48 71.05 21.17
CA GLY A 89 26.22 71.68 19.86
C GLY A 89 24.95 71.26 19.09
N SER A 90 23.87 72.04 19.21
CA SER A 90 22.66 72.12 18.33
C SER A 90 21.86 70.82 17.98
N GLY A 91 20.53 70.82 17.85
CA GLY A 91 19.53 71.86 18.13
C GLY A 91 18.56 72.15 16.98
N GLU A 92 17.49 71.34 16.85
CA GLU A 92 16.19 71.71 16.22
C GLU A 92 15.11 70.68 16.63
N GLU A 93 13.83 71.03 16.53
CA GLU A 93 12.70 70.23 17.03
C GLU A 93 12.16 69.22 15.98
N PRO A 94 11.28 68.28 16.39
CA PRO A 94 9.86 68.58 16.13
C PRO A 94 8.93 68.36 17.33
N GLN A 95 8.14 69.40 17.54
CA GLN A 95 7.09 69.61 18.53
C GLN A 95 6.15 68.43 18.81
N THR A 96 5.91 68.19 20.11
CA THR A 96 4.75 67.44 20.60
C THR A 96 3.51 68.33 20.59
N GLU A 97 2.47 67.95 19.83
CA GLU A 97 1.13 68.53 20.02
C GLU A 97 0.32 67.73 21.04
N THR A 98 -0.36 68.44 21.95
CA THR A 98 -1.24 67.84 22.97
C THR A 98 -2.69 67.88 22.52
N SER A 99 -3.20 66.78 21.95
CA SER A 99 -4.62 66.62 21.64
C SER A 99 -5.43 66.18 22.87
N GLU A 100 -6.59 66.80 23.09
CA GLU A 100 -7.55 66.34 24.11
C GLU A 100 -8.11 64.96 23.72
N GLU A 101 -7.99 63.95 24.59
CA GLU A 101 -8.39 62.57 24.25
C GLU A 101 -9.91 62.43 24.03
N ALA A 102 -10.31 62.10 22.81
CA ALA A 102 -11.71 61.93 22.43
C ALA A 102 -12.39 60.76 23.17
N LYS A 103 -13.50 61.08 23.86
CA LYS A 103 -14.15 60.16 24.83
C LYS A 103 -15.11 59.14 24.21
N SER A 104 -15.54 59.36 22.97
CA SER A 104 -16.33 58.42 22.18
C SER A 104 -16.28 58.76 20.70
N PHE A 105 -16.67 57.83 19.84
CA PHE A 105 -16.82 58.04 18.39
C PHE A 105 -18.29 57.86 18.00
N LYS A 106 -18.84 58.74 17.16
CA LYS A 106 -20.17 58.55 16.55
C LYS A 106 -20.03 58.25 15.06
N CYS A 107 -20.83 57.32 14.56
CA CYS A 107 -21.02 57.13 13.11
C CYS A 107 -22.04 58.15 12.60
N ASP A 108 -21.65 59.01 11.68
CA ASP A 108 -22.53 60.09 11.19
C ASP A 108 -23.66 59.54 10.30
N GLU A 109 -23.41 58.43 9.61
CA GLU A 109 -24.36 57.77 8.70
C GLU A 109 -25.53 57.09 9.44
N CYS A 110 -25.38 56.76 10.73
CA CYS A 110 -26.44 56.07 11.49
C CYS A 110 -26.60 56.48 12.97
N GLY A 111 -25.90 57.52 13.42
CA GLY A 111 -26.03 58.11 14.77
C GLY A 111 -25.57 57.21 15.93
N LYS A 112 -24.86 56.12 15.66
CA LYS A 112 -24.43 55.18 16.72
C LYS A 112 -23.14 55.65 17.39
N LEU A 113 -23.16 55.68 18.72
CA LEU A 113 -22.01 55.98 19.58
C LEU A 113 -21.22 54.71 19.93
N PHE A 114 -19.90 54.79 19.90
CA PHE A 114 -18.91 53.74 20.15
C PHE A 114 -17.93 54.21 21.22
N LYS A 115 -17.54 53.31 22.13
CA LYS A 115 -16.73 53.64 23.32
C LYS A 115 -15.23 53.55 23.09
N SER A 116 -14.83 53.01 21.95
CA SER A 116 -13.43 52.83 21.56
C SER A 116 -13.34 52.65 20.05
N GLN A 117 -12.18 53.00 19.49
CA GLN A 117 -11.85 52.84 18.08
C GLN A 117 -12.16 51.41 17.54
N PRO A 118 -11.78 50.30 18.20
CA PRO A 118 -12.14 48.96 17.70
C PRO A 118 -13.65 48.62 17.74
N GLU A 119 -14.47 49.29 18.57
CA GLU A 119 -15.95 49.14 18.49
C GLU A 119 -16.50 49.85 17.23
N MET A 120 -15.86 50.97 16.84
CA MET A 120 -16.13 51.72 15.61
C MET A 120 -15.63 50.98 14.35
N GLU A 121 -14.41 50.46 14.34
CA GLU A 121 -13.85 49.65 13.24
C GLU A 121 -14.69 48.38 12.97
N PHE A 122 -15.13 47.69 14.03
CA PHE A 122 -16.05 46.55 13.90
C PHE A 122 -17.41 46.97 13.34
N HIS A 123 -17.88 48.18 13.64
CA HIS A 123 -19.09 48.71 13.02
C HIS A 123 -18.89 49.01 11.54
N ALA A 124 -17.79 49.66 11.17
CA ALA A 124 -17.41 49.94 9.79
C ALA A 124 -17.36 48.64 8.96
N ALA A 125 -16.61 47.64 9.43
CA ALA A 125 -16.48 46.34 8.77
C ALA A 125 -17.82 45.58 8.61
N LYS A 126 -18.79 45.80 9.52
CA LYS A 126 -20.08 45.10 9.53
C LYS A 126 -21.21 45.84 8.80
N SER A 127 -21.12 47.15 8.64
CA SER A 127 -22.19 47.99 8.06
C SER A 127 -21.76 48.83 6.86
N GLN A 128 -20.46 48.84 6.53
CA GLN A 128 -19.85 49.59 5.44
C GLN A 128 -19.98 51.12 5.55
N HIS A 129 -20.38 51.63 6.72
CA HIS A 129 -20.25 53.04 7.06
C HIS A 129 -18.78 53.42 7.28
N ASN A 130 -18.37 54.61 6.84
CA ASN A 130 -16.99 55.11 6.94
C ASN A 130 -16.92 56.54 7.52
N SER A 131 -18.03 57.29 7.59
CA SER A 131 -18.07 58.57 8.30
C SER A 131 -18.21 58.32 9.80
N PHE A 132 -17.13 58.61 10.52
CA PHE A 132 -17.10 58.67 11.96
C PHE A 132 -16.51 60.00 12.42
N SER A 133 -17.11 60.59 13.43
CA SER A 133 -16.62 61.82 14.07
C SER A 133 -16.50 61.63 15.57
N GLU A 134 -15.61 62.40 16.19
CA GLU A 134 -15.38 62.33 17.63
C GLU A 134 -16.52 63.02 18.39
N SER A 135 -16.89 62.45 19.54
CA SER A 135 -17.97 62.95 20.38
C SER A 135 -17.58 62.91 21.86
N THR A 136 -17.92 63.97 22.59
CA THR A 136 -17.69 64.08 24.04
C THR A 136 -18.73 63.31 24.87
N GLU A 137 -19.67 62.62 24.22
CA GLU A 137 -20.77 61.90 24.88
C GLU A 137 -20.33 60.53 25.44
N GLU A 138 -19.96 60.51 26.72
CA GLU A 138 -19.65 59.28 27.46
C GLU A 138 -20.87 58.33 27.54
N LYS A 139 -21.02 57.46 26.54
CA LYS A 139 -22.03 56.38 26.48
C LYS A 139 -21.95 55.55 27.76
N LYS A 140 -22.92 55.77 28.68
CA LYS A 140 -22.95 55.26 30.07
C LYS A 140 -22.35 53.84 30.20
N PRO A 141 -21.38 53.61 31.11
CA PRO A 141 -20.78 52.28 31.28
C PRO A 141 -21.86 51.26 31.64
N LEU A 142 -21.85 50.11 30.96
CA LEU A 142 -22.62 48.94 31.35
C LEU A 142 -22.18 48.56 32.78
N THR A 143 -23.13 48.17 33.64
CA THR A 143 -22.82 47.98 35.07
C THR A 143 -21.78 46.87 35.25
N GLU A 144 -20.98 46.94 36.31
CA GLU A 144 -19.93 45.94 36.54
C GLU A 144 -20.51 44.52 36.68
N GLU A 145 -21.71 44.41 37.22
CA GLU A 145 -22.45 43.16 37.36
C GLU A 145 -22.86 42.57 36.00
N GLU A 146 -23.51 43.37 35.13
CA GLU A 146 -23.88 42.95 33.78
C GLU A 146 -22.64 42.56 32.94
N LYS A 147 -21.53 43.31 33.06
CA LYS A 147 -20.25 42.96 32.41
C LYS A 147 -19.71 41.62 32.92
N ARG A 148 -19.68 41.40 34.24
CA ARG A 148 -19.23 40.14 34.85
C ARG A 148 -20.12 38.97 34.43
N GLU A 149 -21.43 39.17 34.33
CA GLU A 149 -22.37 38.13 33.88
C GLU A 149 -22.21 37.81 32.38
N GLN A 150 -22.02 38.82 31.52
CA GLN A 150 -21.75 38.61 30.09
C GLN A 150 -20.42 37.88 29.85
N LEU A 151 -19.36 38.22 30.61
CA LEU A 151 -18.08 37.50 30.56
C LEU A 151 -18.24 36.04 31.01
N ARG A 152 -18.96 35.77 32.10
CA ARG A 152 -19.25 34.40 32.55
C ARG A 152 -20.04 33.60 31.51
N LYS A 153 -21.08 34.19 30.90
CA LYS A 153 -21.86 33.55 29.83
C LYS A 153 -21.02 33.27 28.57
N LEU A 154 -20.05 34.13 28.26
CA LEU A 154 -19.11 33.93 27.16
C LEU A 154 -18.10 32.81 27.48
N GLU A 155 -17.53 32.82 28.69
CA GLU A 155 -16.60 31.79 29.16
C GLU A 155 -17.27 30.41 29.21
N GLU A 156 -18.46 30.31 29.78
CA GLU A 156 -19.27 29.08 29.83
C GLU A 156 -19.57 28.55 28.43
N LYS A 157 -19.98 29.42 27.49
CA LYS A 157 -20.22 29.06 26.10
C LYS A 157 -18.94 28.60 25.37
N MET A 158 -17.79 29.21 25.67
CA MET A 158 -16.50 28.78 25.13
C MET A 158 -16.02 27.46 25.74
N ARG A 159 -16.27 27.22 27.04
CA ARG A 159 -15.99 25.96 27.73
C ARG A 159 -16.85 24.83 27.21
N ALA A 160 -18.16 25.05 27.05
CA ALA A 160 -19.08 24.10 26.42
C ALA A 160 -18.64 23.74 25.00
N LYS A 161 -18.28 24.74 24.16
CA LYS A 161 -17.80 24.52 22.79
C LYS A 161 -16.43 23.82 22.71
N ARG A 162 -15.57 23.97 23.73
CA ARG A 162 -14.33 23.19 23.85
C ARG A 162 -14.63 21.73 24.19
N LEU A 163 -15.51 21.47 25.16
CA LEU A 163 -15.92 20.11 25.55
C LEU A 163 -16.66 19.38 24.41
N GLU A 164 -17.55 20.07 23.70
CA GLU A 164 -18.24 19.54 22.50
C GLU A 164 -17.24 19.12 21.42
N ARG A 165 -16.23 19.96 21.14
CA ARG A 165 -15.15 19.65 20.20
C ARG A 165 -14.32 18.46 20.67
N GLU A 166 -13.89 18.45 21.92
CA GLU A 166 -13.07 17.37 22.50
C GLU A 166 -13.83 16.03 22.50
N GLU A 167 -15.13 16.04 22.82
CA GLU A 167 -16.00 14.86 22.70
C GLU A 167 -16.11 14.39 21.24
N LYS A 168 -16.26 15.33 20.29
CA LYS A 168 -16.32 14.98 18.87
C LYS A 168 -15.00 14.38 18.38
N GLU A 169 -13.87 15.01 18.67
CA GLU A 169 -12.54 14.53 18.30
C GLU A 169 -12.26 13.14 18.90
N LYS A 170 -12.69 12.88 20.15
CA LYS A 170 -12.66 11.53 20.75
C LYS A 170 -13.58 10.53 20.05
N LYS A 171 -14.79 10.92 19.64
CA LYS A 171 -15.73 10.05 18.89
C LYS A 171 -15.18 9.71 17.50
N ASP A 172 -14.71 10.72 16.77
CA ASP A 172 -14.14 10.60 15.43
C ASP A 172 -12.85 9.74 15.44
N ALA A 173 -11.98 9.91 16.45
CA ALA A 173 -10.79 9.07 16.63
C ALA A 173 -11.13 7.61 16.96
N LEU A 174 -12.13 7.39 17.84
CA LEU A 174 -12.58 6.06 18.24
C LEU A 174 -13.32 5.36 17.07
N GLU A 175 -14.02 6.10 16.21
CA GLU A 175 -14.56 5.58 14.95
C GLU A 175 -13.46 5.24 13.93
N ARG A 176 -12.44 6.08 13.76
CA ARG A 176 -11.28 5.80 12.90
C ARG A 176 -10.56 4.51 13.32
N GLU A 177 -10.34 4.30 14.61
CA GLU A 177 -9.73 3.07 15.13
C GLU A 177 -10.66 1.86 14.99
N LYS A 178 -11.97 2.02 15.24
CA LYS A 178 -12.97 0.98 14.93
C LYS A 178 -12.97 0.60 13.45
N LEU A 179 -12.79 1.56 12.54
CA LEU A 179 -12.73 1.32 11.10
C LEU A 179 -11.46 0.54 10.72
N ARG A 180 -10.29 0.89 11.28
CA ARG A 180 -9.03 0.14 11.13
C ARG A 180 -9.16 -1.31 11.59
N ILE A 181 -9.77 -1.53 12.75
CA ILE A 181 -10.03 -2.88 13.29
C ILE A 181 -11.07 -3.63 12.45
N ARG A 182 -12.10 -2.94 11.93
CA ARG A 182 -13.15 -3.53 11.09
C ARG A 182 -12.59 -3.99 9.75
N SER A 183 -11.88 -3.12 9.01
CA SER A 183 -11.34 -3.45 7.69
C SER A 183 -10.32 -4.60 7.76
N GLY A 184 -9.45 -4.63 8.77
CA GLY A 184 -8.55 -5.76 9.01
C GLY A 184 -9.29 -7.09 9.23
N LYS A 185 -10.36 -7.08 10.05
CA LYS A 185 -11.21 -8.27 10.27
C LYS A 185 -12.01 -8.65 9.03
N GLU A 186 -12.46 -7.67 8.26
CA GLU A 186 -13.27 -7.86 7.05
C GLU A 186 -12.43 -8.47 5.91
N MET A 187 -11.19 -8.04 5.72
CA MET A 187 -10.25 -8.67 4.77
C MET A 187 -9.97 -10.14 5.12
N VAL A 188 -9.74 -10.45 6.40
CA VAL A 188 -9.54 -11.84 6.87
C VAL A 188 -10.81 -12.67 6.69
N ALA A 189 -11.99 -12.11 7.00
CA ALA A 189 -13.27 -12.78 6.82
C ALA A 189 -13.60 -13.01 5.34
N ALA A 190 -13.29 -12.05 4.47
CA ALA A 190 -13.48 -12.15 3.02
C ALA A 190 -12.61 -13.25 2.42
N LYS A 191 -11.31 -13.31 2.78
CA LYS A 191 -10.40 -14.38 2.35
C LYS A 191 -10.92 -15.76 2.80
N LYS A 192 -11.25 -15.94 4.08
CA LYS A 192 -11.80 -17.20 4.60
C LYS A 192 -13.10 -17.61 3.90
N LYS A 193 -13.98 -16.64 3.59
CA LYS A 193 -15.26 -16.87 2.89
C LYS A 193 -15.05 -17.27 1.42
N LEU A 194 -13.96 -16.82 0.78
CA LEU A 194 -13.58 -17.24 -0.57
C LEU A 194 -13.05 -18.69 -0.55
N GLU A 195 -12.11 -18.99 0.35
CA GLU A 195 -11.57 -20.34 0.58
C GLU A 195 -12.69 -21.36 0.88
N GLU A 196 -13.66 -20.98 1.74
CA GLU A 196 -14.83 -21.81 2.06
C GLU A 196 -15.74 -22.03 0.84
N GLN A 197 -15.92 -21.02 -0.03
CA GLN A 197 -16.71 -21.17 -1.26
C GLN A 197 -16.03 -22.08 -2.29
N GLU A 198 -14.70 -22.02 -2.43
CA GLU A 198 -13.93 -22.90 -3.31
C GLU A 198 -13.98 -24.35 -2.82
N MET A 199 -13.74 -24.56 -1.52
CA MET A 199 -13.90 -25.86 -0.87
C MET A 199 -15.31 -26.42 -1.04
N LYS A 200 -16.34 -25.58 -0.87
CA LYS A 200 -17.74 -25.98 -1.07
C LYS A 200 -18.03 -26.38 -2.51
N LYS A 201 -17.59 -25.58 -3.50
CA LYS A 201 -17.73 -25.90 -4.94
C LYS A 201 -17.06 -27.22 -5.29
N LEU A 202 -15.84 -27.46 -4.81
CA LEU A 202 -15.10 -28.70 -5.04
C LEU A 202 -15.81 -29.93 -4.43
N VAL A 203 -16.38 -29.80 -3.23
CA VAL A 203 -17.17 -30.86 -2.59
C VAL A 203 -18.50 -31.10 -3.32
N GLU A 204 -19.15 -30.04 -3.82
CA GLU A 204 -20.40 -30.13 -4.59
C GLU A 204 -20.18 -30.79 -5.95
N GLN A 205 -19.16 -30.37 -6.70
CA GLN A 205 -18.74 -30.99 -7.95
C GLN A 205 -18.42 -32.48 -7.74
N ARG A 206 -17.58 -32.81 -6.76
CA ARG A 206 -17.24 -34.21 -6.43
C ARG A 206 -18.44 -35.05 -5.97
N LYS A 207 -19.49 -34.43 -5.43
CA LYS A 207 -20.77 -35.12 -5.15
C LYS A 207 -21.58 -35.34 -6.43
N ARG A 208 -21.65 -34.32 -7.30
CA ARG A 208 -22.35 -34.36 -8.59
C ARG A 208 -21.76 -35.42 -9.52
N GLU A 209 -20.45 -35.42 -9.73
CA GLU A 209 -19.72 -36.43 -10.49
C GLU A 209 -20.01 -37.85 -9.98
N LYS A 210 -20.03 -38.05 -8.65
CA LYS A 210 -20.37 -39.34 -8.03
C LYS A 210 -21.85 -39.74 -8.14
N LEU A 211 -22.76 -38.81 -8.42
CA LEU A 211 -24.16 -39.11 -8.72
C LEU A 211 -24.33 -39.44 -10.21
N GLU A 212 -23.69 -38.67 -11.08
CA GLU A 212 -23.71 -38.87 -12.53
C GLU A 212 -23.01 -40.19 -12.91
N GLU A 213 -21.89 -40.56 -12.26
CA GLU A 213 -21.23 -41.88 -12.42
C GLU A 213 -22.15 -43.03 -11.96
N LYS A 214 -22.86 -42.87 -10.83
CA LYS A 214 -23.82 -43.88 -10.33
C LYS A 214 -24.99 -44.07 -11.30
N LEU A 215 -25.56 -42.99 -11.81
CA LEU A 215 -26.64 -43.03 -12.80
C LEU A 215 -26.16 -43.64 -14.13
N ALA A 216 -24.94 -43.34 -14.57
CA ALA A 216 -24.33 -43.97 -15.74
C ALA A 216 -24.13 -45.49 -15.53
N ARG A 217 -23.60 -45.91 -14.38
CA ARG A 217 -23.46 -47.34 -14.02
C ARG A 217 -24.82 -48.04 -13.94
N GLN A 218 -25.86 -47.39 -13.43
CA GLN A 218 -27.23 -47.93 -13.40
C GLN A 218 -27.78 -48.13 -14.82
N ARG A 219 -27.72 -47.10 -15.67
CA ARG A 219 -28.15 -47.19 -17.08
C ARG A 219 -27.43 -48.30 -17.85
N VAL A 220 -26.11 -48.43 -17.68
CA VAL A 220 -25.33 -49.52 -18.31
C VAL A 220 -25.76 -50.88 -17.78
N LYS A 221 -26.03 -51.02 -16.48
CA LYS A 221 -26.52 -52.28 -15.89
C LYS A 221 -27.90 -52.66 -16.43
N GLU A 222 -28.84 -51.71 -16.50
CA GLU A 222 -30.18 -51.91 -17.06
C GLU A 222 -30.11 -52.32 -18.55
N GLN A 223 -29.24 -51.69 -19.32
CA GLN A 223 -29.04 -52.01 -20.74
C GLN A 223 -28.45 -53.42 -20.94
N ILE A 224 -27.52 -53.85 -20.08
CA ILE A 224 -27.01 -55.24 -20.04
C ILE A 224 -28.11 -56.22 -19.62
N GLU A 225 -28.98 -55.85 -18.68
CA GLU A 225 -30.08 -56.70 -18.23
C GLU A 225 -31.14 -56.89 -19.33
N GLN A 226 -31.48 -55.82 -20.07
CA GLN A 226 -32.36 -55.89 -21.24
C GLN A 226 -31.77 -56.76 -22.37
N ASP A 227 -30.50 -56.57 -22.75
CA ASP A 227 -29.86 -57.42 -23.78
C ASP A 227 -29.79 -58.89 -23.34
N LYS A 228 -29.50 -59.15 -22.06
CA LYS A 228 -29.46 -60.49 -21.49
C LYS A 228 -30.83 -61.17 -21.48
N ILE A 229 -31.92 -60.42 -21.26
CA ILE A 229 -33.30 -60.92 -21.40
C ILE A 229 -33.61 -61.21 -22.87
N ALA A 230 -33.42 -60.23 -23.76
CA ALA A 230 -33.70 -60.38 -25.19
C ALA A 230 -32.89 -61.51 -25.85
N ARG A 231 -31.65 -61.73 -25.41
CA ARG A 231 -30.82 -62.87 -25.84
C ARG A 231 -31.33 -64.20 -25.27
N LYS A 232 -31.78 -64.24 -24.02
CA LYS A 232 -32.37 -65.45 -23.41
C LYS A 232 -33.67 -65.86 -24.10
N GLU A 233 -34.51 -64.89 -24.48
CA GLU A 233 -35.73 -65.13 -25.26
C GLU A 233 -35.40 -65.66 -26.66
N LYS A 234 -34.54 -64.96 -27.41
CA LYS A 234 -34.13 -65.38 -28.77
C LYS A 234 -33.47 -66.77 -28.80
N PHE A 235 -32.63 -67.10 -27.81
CA PHE A 235 -31.98 -68.40 -27.71
C PHE A 235 -32.93 -69.53 -27.22
N GLY A 236 -34.16 -69.20 -26.81
CA GLY A 236 -35.20 -70.16 -26.45
C GLY A 236 -36.05 -70.67 -27.62
N THR A 237 -35.88 -70.12 -28.84
CA THR A 237 -36.80 -70.35 -29.97
C THR A 237 -36.16 -71.08 -31.18
N THR A 238 -34.87 -71.42 -31.14
CA THR A 238 -34.17 -72.06 -32.27
C THR A 238 -33.38 -73.32 -31.86
N SER A 239 -33.76 -74.47 -32.42
CA SER A 239 -33.04 -75.75 -32.28
C SER A 239 -31.87 -75.85 -33.30
N PRO A 240 -30.82 -76.66 -33.06
CA PRO A 240 -29.55 -76.57 -33.78
C PRO A 240 -29.42 -77.52 -34.98
N LEU A 241 -28.50 -77.20 -35.91
CA LEU A 241 -27.99 -78.12 -36.95
C LEU A 241 -26.56 -77.73 -37.39
N SER A 242 -25.71 -78.76 -37.55
CA SER A 242 -24.49 -78.83 -38.40
C SER A 242 -23.24 -77.96 -38.11
N PRO A 243 -22.15 -78.59 -37.63
CA PRO A 243 -20.74 -78.19 -37.82
C PRO A 243 -20.03 -79.12 -38.84
N PRO A 244 -18.71 -79.01 -39.11
CA PRO A 244 -17.80 -77.86 -39.06
C PRO A 244 -17.14 -77.56 -40.43
N SER A 245 -16.29 -76.55 -40.52
CA SER A 245 -15.18 -76.50 -41.48
C SER A 245 -14.04 -75.62 -40.98
N VAL A 246 -12.81 -76.10 -41.17
CA VAL A 246 -11.54 -75.37 -40.95
C VAL A 246 -10.76 -75.48 -42.27
N PRO A 247 -10.00 -74.46 -42.67
CA PRO A 247 -8.56 -74.56 -42.39
C PRO A 247 -7.90 -73.24 -41.97
N LEU A 248 -6.75 -73.33 -41.31
CA LEU A 248 -5.77 -72.25 -41.24
C LEU A 248 -5.02 -72.17 -42.59
N PRO A 249 -4.38 -71.04 -42.91
CA PRO A 249 -2.95 -70.96 -42.56
C PRO A 249 -2.62 -69.76 -41.68
N ALA A 250 -1.50 -69.85 -40.96
CA ALA A 250 -0.96 -68.70 -40.23
C ALA A 250 -0.48 -67.62 -41.21
N GLN A 251 -0.67 -66.35 -40.84
CA GLN A 251 0.03 -65.23 -41.47
C GLN A 251 1.09 -64.68 -40.51
N GLU A 252 2.24 -64.33 -41.05
CA GLU A 252 3.43 -63.93 -40.29
C GLU A 252 3.27 -62.51 -39.73
N HIS A 253 3.93 -62.24 -38.60
CA HIS A 253 4.05 -60.90 -38.04
C HIS A 253 4.92 -60.01 -38.94
N ASN A 254 4.29 -59.29 -39.87
CA ASN A 254 4.95 -58.25 -40.64
C ASN A 254 4.68 -56.87 -40.00
N GLU A 255 5.36 -56.59 -38.89
CA GLU A 255 5.32 -55.28 -38.23
C GLU A 255 6.00 -54.20 -39.09
N ARG A 256 5.27 -53.66 -40.07
CA ARG A 256 5.64 -52.40 -40.71
C ARG A 256 5.62 -51.28 -39.64
N PRO A 257 6.67 -50.43 -39.54
CA PRO A 257 6.75 -49.43 -38.47
C PRO A 257 5.54 -48.49 -38.43
N VAL A 258 4.82 -48.53 -37.31
CA VAL A 258 3.77 -47.54 -36.99
C VAL A 258 4.47 -46.21 -36.65
N PRO A 259 4.07 -45.07 -37.23
CA PRO A 259 4.64 -43.78 -36.85
C PRO A 259 4.37 -43.51 -35.35
N PRO A 260 5.30 -42.87 -34.63
CA PRO A 260 5.16 -42.67 -33.19
C PRO A 260 3.94 -41.82 -32.88
N SER A 261 2.92 -42.43 -32.28
CA SER A 261 1.76 -41.70 -31.77
C SER A 261 2.19 -40.73 -30.67
N SER A 262 1.74 -39.49 -30.78
CA SER A 262 2.04 -38.41 -29.84
C SER A 262 1.42 -38.71 -28.47
N LYS A 263 2.21 -39.30 -27.58
CA LYS A 263 1.83 -39.56 -26.20
C LYS A 263 1.84 -38.25 -25.42
N GLU A 264 0.68 -37.66 -25.20
CA GLU A 264 0.51 -36.55 -24.26
C GLU A 264 0.79 -37.05 -22.83
N TYR A 265 1.94 -36.66 -22.27
CA TYR A 265 2.26 -36.95 -20.88
C TYR A 265 1.78 -35.81 -20.00
N THR A 266 0.98 -36.11 -18.97
CA THR A 266 0.43 -35.09 -18.06
C THR A 266 1.45 -34.57 -17.04
N HIS A 267 2.52 -35.33 -16.81
CA HIS A 267 3.56 -35.06 -15.81
C HIS A 267 4.95 -35.24 -16.43
N THR A 268 5.92 -34.50 -15.89
CA THR A 268 7.29 -34.39 -16.38
C THR A 268 8.29 -34.55 -15.26
N ARG A 269 9.32 -35.38 -15.44
CA ARG A 269 10.39 -35.57 -14.45
C ARG A 269 11.63 -34.79 -14.85
N LEU A 270 11.97 -33.75 -14.09
CA LEU A 270 13.18 -32.96 -14.32
C LEU A 270 14.29 -33.39 -13.36
N GLN A 271 15.46 -33.68 -13.91
CA GLN A 271 16.70 -33.78 -13.13
C GLN A 271 17.46 -32.46 -13.28
N ILE A 272 17.67 -31.75 -12.17
CA ILE A 272 18.28 -30.42 -12.17
C ILE A 272 19.65 -30.51 -11.50
N ARG A 273 20.72 -30.20 -12.23
CA ARG A 273 22.10 -30.27 -11.76
C ARG A 273 22.55 -28.91 -11.24
N LEU A 274 22.86 -28.82 -9.94
CA LEU A 274 23.42 -27.65 -9.26
C LEU A 274 24.92 -27.49 -9.58
N THR A 275 25.49 -26.30 -9.34
CA THR A 275 26.91 -26.04 -9.66
C THR A 275 27.88 -26.70 -8.69
N ASN A 276 27.41 -27.22 -7.56
CA ASN A 276 28.15 -28.08 -6.64
C ASN A 276 28.12 -29.59 -7.04
N GLY A 277 27.50 -29.93 -8.17
CA GLY A 277 27.38 -31.30 -8.66
C GLY A 277 26.21 -32.12 -8.08
N GLN A 278 25.50 -31.59 -7.08
CA GLN A 278 24.27 -32.22 -6.55
C GLN A 278 23.18 -32.19 -7.63
N ALA A 279 22.41 -33.28 -7.74
CA ALA A 279 21.27 -33.38 -8.65
C ALA A 279 19.95 -33.43 -7.89
N LEU A 280 19.18 -32.35 -7.94
CA LEU A 280 17.78 -32.35 -7.52
C LEU A 280 16.96 -33.12 -8.55
N THR A 281 15.89 -33.80 -8.14
CA THR A 281 14.98 -34.50 -9.06
C THR A 281 13.55 -34.31 -8.60
N GLN A 282 12.74 -33.70 -9.45
CA GLN A 282 11.38 -33.28 -9.13
C GLN A 282 10.42 -33.62 -10.28
N THR A 283 9.17 -33.92 -9.93
CA THR A 283 8.08 -34.09 -10.89
C THR A 283 7.23 -32.82 -10.92
N PHE A 284 6.96 -32.34 -12.12
CA PHE A 284 6.15 -31.15 -12.43
C PHE A 284 5.00 -31.54 -13.37
N GLY A 285 3.95 -30.72 -13.47
CA GLY A 285 2.92 -30.87 -14.50
C GLY A 285 3.44 -30.47 -15.88
N ALA A 286 3.02 -31.14 -16.95
CA ALA A 286 3.44 -30.76 -18.32
C ALA A 286 2.97 -29.34 -18.73
N LYS A 287 1.83 -28.91 -18.19
CA LYS A 287 1.26 -27.56 -18.36
C LYS A 287 1.74 -26.54 -17.31
N GLU A 288 2.65 -26.94 -16.43
CA GLU A 288 3.28 -26.06 -15.44
C GLU A 288 4.35 -25.20 -16.12
N GLN A 289 4.60 -24.00 -15.60
CA GLN A 289 5.57 -23.06 -16.17
C GLN A 289 7.01 -23.36 -15.72
N LEU A 290 8.00 -23.00 -16.55
CA LEU A 290 9.41 -23.09 -16.16
C LEU A 290 9.76 -22.17 -14.96
N SER A 291 8.99 -21.11 -14.72
CA SER A 291 9.05 -20.28 -13.50
C SER A 291 8.94 -21.10 -12.21
N ALA A 292 8.09 -22.13 -12.16
CA ALA A 292 7.97 -23.03 -11.00
C ALA A 292 9.24 -23.86 -10.78
N VAL A 293 9.93 -24.24 -11.86
CA VAL A 293 11.22 -24.94 -11.80
C VAL A 293 12.31 -24.01 -11.26
N ARG A 294 12.32 -22.73 -11.67
CA ARG A 294 13.23 -21.69 -11.11
C ARG A 294 13.01 -21.54 -9.61
N LEU A 295 11.77 -21.36 -9.16
CA LEU A 295 11.43 -21.24 -7.74
C LEU A 295 11.80 -22.49 -6.94
N TYR A 296 11.57 -23.69 -7.49
CA TYR A 296 11.97 -24.95 -6.87
C TYR A 296 13.50 -25.04 -6.69
N VAL A 297 14.29 -24.62 -7.68
CA VAL A 297 15.75 -24.53 -7.54
C VAL A 297 16.15 -23.50 -6.50
N GLU A 298 15.51 -22.34 -6.49
CA GLU A 298 15.81 -21.26 -5.55
C GLU A 298 15.54 -21.67 -4.08
N MET A 299 14.49 -22.47 -3.83
CA MET A 299 14.16 -22.98 -2.50
C MET A 299 14.96 -24.24 -2.08
N ASN A 300 15.54 -24.99 -3.03
CA ASN A 300 16.26 -26.26 -2.75
C ASN A 300 17.77 -26.21 -3.08
N ARG A 301 18.31 -25.05 -3.49
CA ARG A 301 19.74 -24.90 -3.77
C ARG A 301 20.57 -24.88 -2.50
N THR A 302 21.61 -25.70 -2.50
CA THR A 302 22.76 -25.62 -1.60
C THR A 302 23.90 -24.79 -2.22
N ASP A 303 23.65 -24.17 -3.38
CA ASP A 303 24.59 -23.56 -4.32
C ASP A 303 25.29 -22.23 -3.91
N GLY A 304 25.10 -21.77 -2.68
CA GLY A 304 25.21 -20.34 -2.32
C GLY A 304 24.06 -19.51 -2.91
N GLU A 305 24.00 -18.20 -2.64
CA GLU A 305 22.93 -17.29 -3.10
C GLU A 305 23.29 -16.53 -4.40
N GLY A 306 22.33 -15.83 -5.01
CA GLY A 306 22.53 -15.00 -6.21
C GLY A 306 22.01 -15.61 -7.53
N HIS A 307 21.91 -14.78 -8.58
CA HIS A 307 21.24 -15.11 -9.84
C HIS A 307 21.89 -16.26 -10.63
N PHE A 308 21.04 -17.04 -11.29
CA PHE A 308 21.40 -18.23 -12.05
C PHE A 308 20.58 -18.35 -13.33
N LEU A 309 21.16 -18.97 -14.35
CA LEU A 309 20.48 -19.39 -15.57
C LEU A 309 20.19 -20.89 -15.52
N LEU A 310 19.09 -21.29 -16.16
CA LEU A 310 18.80 -22.68 -16.47
C LEU A 310 19.20 -22.98 -17.93
N MET A 311 19.84 -24.12 -18.15
CA MET A 311 20.32 -24.56 -19.47
C MET A 311 20.02 -26.05 -19.70
N THR A 312 19.60 -26.44 -20.91
CA THR A 312 19.52 -27.86 -21.33
C THR A 312 20.82 -28.33 -21.97
N ASN A 313 21.12 -29.63 -21.91
CA ASN A 313 22.35 -30.18 -22.51
C ASN A 313 22.20 -30.61 -23.98
N PHE A 314 21.00 -31.06 -24.40
CA PHE A 314 20.73 -31.42 -25.80
C PHE A 314 19.23 -31.31 -26.14
N PRO A 315 18.82 -30.54 -27.16
CA PRO A 315 19.60 -29.45 -27.75
C PRO A 315 20.01 -28.43 -26.67
N LYS A 316 21.14 -27.73 -26.86
CA LYS A 316 21.58 -26.72 -25.89
C LYS A 316 20.75 -25.45 -26.04
N LYS A 317 19.86 -25.20 -25.07
CA LYS A 317 19.10 -23.96 -24.93
C LYS A 317 19.42 -23.35 -23.57
N ILE A 318 19.64 -22.03 -23.55
CA ILE A 318 19.68 -21.20 -22.34
C ILE A 318 18.29 -20.56 -22.23
N PHE A 319 17.66 -20.64 -21.06
CA PHE A 319 16.34 -20.06 -20.86
C PHE A 319 16.43 -18.59 -20.41
N SER A 320 15.75 -17.71 -21.15
CA SER A 320 15.57 -16.28 -20.85
C SER A 320 14.27 -16.02 -20.10
N GLU A 321 14.03 -14.77 -19.66
CA GLU A 321 12.81 -14.39 -18.92
C GLU A 321 11.52 -14.77 -19.66
N GLU A 322 11.47 -14.55 -20.97
CA GLU A 322 10.38 -14.98 -21.86
C GLU A 322 10.11 -16.50 -21.84
N ASP A 323 11.10 -17.35 -21.55
CA ASP A 323 10.92 -18.80 -21.47
C ASP A 323 10.40 -19.26 -20.11
N TYR A 324 10.59 -18.49 -19.04
CA TYR A 324 10.07 -18.87 -17.72
C TYR A 324 8.53 -18.82 -17.68
N GLU A 325 7.89 -18.01 -18.51
CA GLU A 325 6.43 -17.95 -18.65
C GLU A 325 5.82 -19.11 -19.47
N LYS A 326 6.65 -19.83 -20.24
CA LYS A 326 6.19 -20.90 -21.14
C LYS A 326 6.03 -22.23 -20.38
N PRO A 327 5.03 -23.06 -20.73
CA PRO A 327 4.84 -24.36 -20.09
C PRO A 327 5.91 -25.38 -20.53
N LEU A 328 6.21 -26.34 -19.67
CA LEU A 328 7.27 -27.35 -19.89
C LEU A 328 7.09 -28.17 -21.19
N ASP A 329 5.83 -28.38 -21.61
CA ASP A 329 5.44 -29.01 -22.88
C ASP A 329 5.95 -28.24 -24.12
N VAL A 330 5.66 -26.93 -24.19
CA VAL A 330 6.11 -26.04 -25.28
C VAL A 330 7.64 -25.89 -25.30
N LEU A 331 8.30 -26.10 -24.15
CA LEU A 331 9.75 -26.07 -24.03
C LEU A 331 10.43 -27.41 -24.37
N GLY A 332 9.67 -28.46 -24.70
CA GLY A 332 10.20 -29.78 -25.06
C GLY A 332 10.87 -30.52 -23.89
N LEU A 333 10.50 -30.21 -22.65
CA LEU A 333 11.07 -30.82 -21.45
C LEU A 333 10.36 -32.12 -21.01
N VAL A 334 9.25 -32.45 -21.69
CA VAL A 334 8.34 -33.58 -21.45
C VAL A 334 8.82 -34.81 -22.24
N PRO A 335 8.74 -36.05 -21.72
CA PRO A 335 8.31 -36.45 -20.36
C PRO A 335 9.43 -36.42 -19.31
N SER A 336 10.69 -36.28 -19.73
CA SER A 336 11.83 -36.27 -18.82
C SER A 336 13.00 -35.52 -19.45
N ALA A 337 13.55 -34.55 -18.73
CA ALA A 337 14.67 -33.74 -19.20
C ALA A 337 15.71 -33.47 -18.11
N VAL A 338 16.92 -33.11 -18.55
CA VAL A 338 18.03 -32.72 -17.67
C VAL A 338 18.30 -31.24 -17.87
N VAL A 339 18.13 -30.48 -16.79
CA VAL A 339 18.42 -29.04 -16.70
C VAL A 339 19.69 -28.86 -15.87
N ILE A 340 20.50 -27.87 -16.24
CA ILE A 340 21.76 -27.53 -15.58
C ILE A 340 21.63 -26.08 -15.09
N VAL A 341 21.94 -25.86 -13.81
CA VAL A 341 22.06 -24.53 -13.22
C VAL A 341 23.44 -23.98 -13.57
N SER A 342 23.49 -22.73 -14.04
CA SER A 342 24.74 -22.01 -14.32
C SER A 342 24.72 -20.67 -13.60
N LYS A 343 25.79 -20.35 -12.85
CA LYS A 343 25.91 -19.06 -12.16
C LYS A 343 26.20 -17.95 -13.16
N ILE A 344 25.51 -16.83 -13.03
CA ILE A 344 25.82 -15.63 -13.81
C ILE A 344 27.07 -14.99 -13.18
N ASN A 345 28.24 -15.25 -13.75
CA ASN A 345 29.46 -14.56 -13.36
C ASN A 345 29.42 -13.10 -13.86
N PRO A 346 29.47 -12.08 -12.99
CA PRO A 346 29.47 -10.67 -13.42
C PRO A 346 30.86 -10.28 -13.93
N VAL A 347 31.18 -10.68 -15.17
CA VAL A 347 32.45 -10.35 -15.84
C VAL A 347 32.15 -9.66 -17.17
N ASN A 348 32.28 -8.33 -17.15
CA ASN A 348 32.37 -7.41 -18.29
C ASN A 348 31.44 -7.66 -19.49
N TYR A 349 30.32 -6.93 -19.51
CA TYR A 349 29.83 -6.30 -20.73
C TYR A 349 29.82 -4.77 -20.56
N HIS A 350 30.90 -4.15 -21.03
CA HIS A 350 30.99 -2.72 -21.35
C HIS A 350 31.41 -2.65 -22.83
N ILE A 351 30.41 -2.51 -23.71
CA ILE A 351 30.50 -2.01 -25.09
C ILE A 351 29.23 -1.20 -25.31
#